data_AF-A0A7C3L1B2-F1
#
_entry.id   AF-A0A7C3L1B2-F1
#
_cell.length_a   1.000
_cell.length_b   1.000
_cell.length_c   1.000
_cell.angle_alpha   90.00
_cell.angle_beta   90.00
_cell.angle_gamma   90.00
#
_symmetry.space_group_name_H-M   'P 1'
#
loop_
_entity.id
_entity.type
_entity.pdbx_description
1 polymer ?
#
loop_
_entity_poly.entity_id
_entity_poly.type
_entity_poly.pdbx_seq_one_letter_code
_entity_poly.pdbx_strand_id
1 'polypeptide(L)'
;MGSHWVVREGRVMAGRGEAITACARERWARGATDGPFVSVAGNTRGDVAIAGYTDETDATRGMVLVLNGSRVLARAGDALDLDSNGLLDDGAFIEQFKVDHLDLGDRVATVGVTVSSPSSADCGATRVRVGEAILRVALPCVADVDDGTFTGTRDDGVTVDDLVYYLDIFAQGLPGADVDDGSQTGRLDCGVTVDDLLFYLVRFEAGC
;
A
#
# COMPACT_ATOMS: atom_id res chain seq x y z
N MET A 1 -4.38 -21.42 -13.92
CA MET A 1 -4.47 -21.25 -12.45
C MET A 1 -3.09 -20.90 -11.96
N GLY A 2 -2.92 -19.77 -11.24
CA GLY A 2 -1.62 -19.39 -10.68
C GLY A 2 -1.15 -20.47 -9.69
N SER A 3 0.15 -20.66 -9.52
CA SER A 3 0.70 -21.64 -8.56
C SER A 3 1.07 -21.01 -7.22
N HIS A 4 0.73 -19.74 -7.00
CA HIS A 4 1.19 -18.95 -5.87
C HIS A 4 0.06 -18.06 -5.35
N TRP A 5 -0.16 -18.12 -4.04
CA TRP A 5 -1.25 -17.44 -3.34
C TRP A 5 -0.76 -16.96 -1.99
N VAL A 6 -1.29 -15.83 -1.54
CA VAL A 6 -1.30 -15.43 -0.13
C VAL A 6 -2.68 -15.75 0.43
N VAL A 7 -2.74 -16.48 1.53
CA VAL A 7 -3.98 -16.92 2.17
C VAL A 7 -3.98 -16.50 3.63
N ARG A 8 -5.11 -15.97 4.10
CA ARG A 8 -5.37 -15.69 5.51
C ARG A 8 -6.71 -16.34 5.87
N GLU A 9 -6.72 -17.14 6.93
CA GLU A 9 -7.96 -17.74 7.47
C GLU A 9 -8.80 -18.49 6.41
N GLY A 10 -8.12 -19.15 5.45
CA GLY A 10 -8.76 -19.88 4.36
C GLY A 10 -9.24 -19.01 3.19
N ARG A 11 -9.12 -17.68 3.26
CA ARG A 11 -9.43 -16.74 2.17
C ARG A 11 -8.17 -16.35 1.40
N VAL A 12 -8.26 -16.33 0.07
CA VAL A 12 -7.19 -15.84 -0.80
C VAL A 12 -7.13 -14.32 -0.73
N MET A 13 -6.00 -13.79 -0.30
CA MET A 13 -5.74 -12.34 -0.23
C MET A 13 -5.15 -11.83 -1.54
N ALA A 14 -4.23 -12.59 -2.15
CA ALA A 14 -3.64 -12.28 -3.45
C ALA A 14 -3.22 -13.55 -4.18
N GLY A 15 -3.37 -13.57 -5.50
CA GLY A 15 -2.91 -14.64 -6.38
C GLY A 15 -2.05 -14.14 -7.53
N ARG A 16 -1.15 -15.00 -8.04
CA ARG A 16 -0.40 -14.68 -9.28
C ARG A 16 -1.36 -14.40 -10.43
N GLY A 17 -1.16 -13.28 -11.10
CA GLY A 17 -1.98 -12.81 -12.22
C GLY A 17 -3.23 -12.04 -11.79
N GLU A 18 -3.52 -11.95 -10.49
CA GLU A 18 -4.54 -11.04 -9.96
C GLU A 18 -3.99 -9.61 -9.91
N ALA A 19 -4.90 -8.64 -9.93
CA ALA A 19 -4.53 -7.23 -9.82
C ALA A 19 -3.86 -6.93 -8.47
N ILE A 20 -2.88 -6.02 -8.46
CA ILE A 20 -2.16 -5.70 -7.21
C ILE A 20 -3.03 -4.95 -6.21
N THR A 21 -3.94 -4.12 -6.70
CA THR A 21 -5.05 -3.54 -5.97
C THR A 21 -6.33 -3.81 -6.73
N ALA A 22 -7.50 -3.63 -6.11
CA ALA A 22 -8.74 -3.64 -6.87
C ALA A 22 -8.68 -2.66 -8.04
N CYS A 23 -9.33 -3.02 -9.13
CA CYS A 23 -9.40 -2.24 -10.37
C CYS A 23 -8.05 -1.95 -11.07
N ALA A 24 -6.90 -2.34 -10.49
CA ALA A 24 -5.61 -2.12 -11.12
C ALA A 24 -5.43 -2.99 -12.37
N ARG A 25 -4.79 -2.40 -13.39
CA ARG A 25 -4.35 -3.15 -14.56
C ARG A 25 -3.08 -3.97 -14.30
N GLU A 26 -2.23 -3.45 -13.43
CA GLU A 26 -1.02 -4.10 -12.95
C GLU A 26 -1.36 -5.28 -12.06
N ARG A 27 -0.62 -6.37 -12.24
CA ARG A 27 -0.88 -7.68 -11.64
C ARG A 27 0.33 -8.23 -10.94
N TRP A 28 0.08 -9.08 -9.95
CA TRP A 28 1.14 -9.87 -9.30
C TRP A 28 1.79 -10.81 -10.32
N ALA A 29 3.10 -10.67 -10.52
CA ALA A 29 3.85 -11.45 -11.49
C ALA A 29 5.08 -12.07 -10.84
N ARG A 30 5.71 -13.04 -11.51
CA ARG A 30 6.92 -13.67 -10.98
C ARG A 30 8.10 -12.70 -11.09
N GLY A 31 8.95 -12.70 -10.07
CA GLY A 31 10.31 -12.16 -10.19
C GLY A 31 11.17 -13.03 -11.12
N ALA A 32 12.38 -12.56 -11.43
CA ALA A 32 13.31 -13.26 -12.32
C ALA A 32 13.67 -14.67 -11.82
N THR A 33 13.78 -14.83 -10.49
CA THR A 33 14.17 -16.08 -9.84
C THR A 33 13.13 -16.62 -8.86
N ASP A 34 12.17 -15.80 -8.45
CA ASP A 34 11.33 -16.04 -7.28
C ASP A 34 9.83 -16.14 -7.60
N GLY A 35 9.05 -16.50 -6.58
CA GLY A 35 7.60 -16.36 -6.61
C GLY A 35 7.16 -14.88 -6.71
N PRO A 36 5.86 -14.62 -6.92
CA PRO A 36 5.35 -13.25 -6.99
C PRO A 36 5.37 -12.50 -5.66
N PHE A 37 5.47 -13.21 -4.53
CA PHE A 37 5.41 -12.62 -3.19
C PHE A 37 6.75 -12.83 -2.50
N VAL A 38 7.30 -11.76 -1.91
CA VAL A 38 8.59 -11.78 -1.19
C VAL A 38 8.41 -11.64 0.32
N SER A 39 7.32 -11.02 0.77
CA SER A 39 7.01 -10.92 2.19
C SER A 39 5.53 -10.66 2.40
N VAL A 40 5.01 -11.13 3.53
CA VAL A 40 3.63 -10.90 3.96
C VAL A 40 3.61 -10.72 5.48
N ALA A 41 2.84 -9.75 5.94
CA ALA A 41 2.60 -9.52 7.36
C ALA A 41 1.13 -9.14 7.59
N GLY A 42 0.63 -9.40 8.80
CA GLY A 42 -0.68 -8.94 9.24
C GLY A 42 -0.58 -8.34 10.64
N ASN A 43 -1.53 -7.50 11.01
CA ASN A 43 -1.58 -6.85 12.33
C ASN A 43 -2.83 -7.26 13.12
N THR A 44 -2.99 -6.65 14.31
CA THR A 44 -4.10 -6.95 15.22
C THR A 44 -5.44 -6.41 14.75
N ARG A 45 -5.44 -5.49 13.78
CA ARG A 45 -6.63 -4.84 13.20
C ARG A 45 -7.25 -5.62 12.05
N GLY A 46 -6.64 -6.74 11.65
CA GLY A 46 -7.09 -7.49 10.48
C GLY A 46 -6.41 -7.06 9.17
N ASP A 47 -5.53 -6.06 9.21
CA ASP A 47 -4.81 -5.64 8.01
C ASP A 47 -3.80 -6.70 7.58
N VAL A 48 -3.52 -6.73 6.27
CA VAL A 48 -2.52 -7.58 5.62
C VAL A 48 -1.70 -6.71 4.67
N ALA A 49 -0.38 -6.72 4.81
CA ALA A 49 0.55 -6.11 3.90
C ALA A 49 1.30 -7.18 3.11
N ILE A 50 1.40 -7.02 1.79
CA ILE A 50 2.04 -7.96 0.87
C ILE A 50 3.08 -7.20 0.05
N ALA A 51 4.34 -7.62 0.13
CA ALA A 51 5.41 -7.18 -0.74
C ALA A 51 5.64 -8.21 -1.84
N GLY A 52 5.79 -7.77 -3.09
CA GLY A 52 5.95 -8.69 -4.21
C GLY A 52 6.30 -8.05 -5.54
N TYR A 53 6.50 -8.90 -6.54
CA TYR A 53 6.79 -8.54 -7.93
C TYR A 53 5.51 -8.33 -8.74
N THR A 54 5.59 -7.46 -9.73
CA THR A 54 4.46 -7.11 -10.60
C THR A 54 4.81 -7.23 -12.08
N ASP A 55 3.81 -7.10 -12.95
CA ASP A 55 3.99 -7.03 -14.41
C ASP A 55 4.25 -5.60 -14.92
N GLU A 56 4.68 -4.69 -14.05
CA GLU A 56 5.14 -3.36 -14.44
C GLU A 56 6.29 -3.45 -15.45
N THR A 57 6.18 -2.66 -16.52
CA THR A 57 7.11 -2.62 -17.64
C THR A 57 8.37 -1.82 -17.34
N ASP A 58 8.28 -0.83 -16.45
CA ASP A 58 9.44 -0.12 -15.93
C ASP A 58 10.20 -1.03 -14.95
N ALA A 59 11.38 -1.48 -15.38
CA ALA A 59 12.25 -2.37 -14.61
C ALA A 59 12.64 -1.80 -13.23
N THR A 60 12.57 -0.48 -13.04
CA THR A 60 12.86 0.16 -11.74
C THR A 60 11.67 0.20 -10.79
N ARG A 61 10.48 -0.23 -11.24
CA ARG A 61 9.20 -0.16 -10.53
C ARG A 61 8.52 -1.51 -10.35
N GLY A 62 9.21 -2.61 -10.68
CA GLY A 62 8.69 -3.97 -10.73
C GLY A 62 8.37 -4.65 -9.39
N MET A 63 8.41 -3.91 -8.28
CA MET A 63 7.99 -4.42 -6.97
C MET A 63 7.16 -3.41 -6.19
N VAL A 64 6.19 -3.90 -5.41
CA VAL A 64 5.26 -3.10 -4.62
C VAL A 64 5.08 -3.67 -3.23
N LEU A 65 4.78 -2.79 -2.26
CA LEU A 65 4.19 -3.11 -0.97
C LEU A 65 2.73 -2.65 -0.99
N VAL A 66 1.80 -3.58 -0.83
CA VAL A 66 0.35 -3.31 -0.87
C VAL A 66 -0.29 -3.65 0.47
N LEU A 67 -1.13 -2.74 0.98
CA LEU A 67 -2.00 -2.93 2.13
C LEU A 67 -3.40 -3.37 1.65
N ASN A 68 -3.93 -4.44 2.23
CA ASN A 68 -5.29 -4.95 2.09
C ASN A 68 -5.78 -5.18 0.64
N GLY A 69 -4.87 -5.28 -0.33
CA GLY A 69 -5.24 -5.33 -1.74
C GLY A 69 -5.96 -4.07 -2.24
N SER A 70 -5.88 -2.96 -1.50
CA SER A 70 -6.56 -1.71 -1.82
C SER A 70 -5.59 -0.56 -2.06
N ARG A 71 -4.42 -0.56 -1.39
CA ARG A 71 -3.50 0.58 -1.43
C ARG A 71 -2.04 0.19 -1.54
N VAL A 72 -1.33 0.81 -2.48
CA VAL A 72 0.14 0.76 -2.53
C VAL A 72 0.70 1.68 -1.46
N LEU A 73 1.50 1.13 -0.54
CA LEU A 73 2.19 1.87 0.51
C LEU A 73 3.55 2.39 0.04
N ALA A 74 4.26 1.59 -0.75
CA ALA A 74 5.56 1.92 -1.29
C ALA A 74 5.84 1.07 -2.54
N ARG A 75 6.75 1.54 -3.38
CA ARG A 75 7.16 0.85 -4.61
C ARG A 75 8.66 0.98 -4.84
N ALA A 76 9.21 0.00 -5.54
CA ALA A 76 10.53 0.16 -6.14
C ALA A 76 10.57 1.45 -7.01
N GLY A 77 11.65 2.20 -6.86
CA GLY A 77 11.89 3.46 -7.51
C GLY A 77 11.29 4.68 -6.84
N ASP A 78 10.51 4.53 -5.77
CA ASP A 78 10.12 5.66 -4.92
C ASP A 78 11.36 6.25 -4.23
N ALA A 79 11.40 7.57 -4.12
CA ALA A 79 12.49 8.28 -3.47
C ALA A 79 12.41 8.12 -1.95
N LEU A 80 13.57 8.22 -1.30
CA LEU A 80 13.74 8.12 0.14
C LEU A 80 14.25 9.45 0.70
N ASP A 81 13.74 9.81 1.87
CA ASP A 81 14.29 10.84 2.76
C ASP A 81 15.13 10.12 3.83
N LEU A 82 16.44 10.21 3.72
CA LEU A 82 17.43 9.56 4.57
C LEU A 82 17.90 10.45 5.71
N ASP A 83 17.83 11.78 5.57
CA ASP A 83 18.23 12.72 6.60
C ASP A 83 17.05 13.21 7.48
N SER A 84 15.83 12.79 7.13
CA SER A 84 14.56 13.10 7.81
C SER A 84 14.22 14.60 7.80
N ASN A 85 14.64 15.34 6.77
CA ASN A 85 14.33 16.76 6.62
C ASN A 85 12.93 17.03 6.03
N GLY A 86 12.21 15.98 5.60
CA GLY A 86 10.88 16.05 4.99
C GLY A 86 10.89 16.26 3.48
N LEU A 87 12.05 16.21 2.83
CA LEU A 87 12.26 16.37 1.41
C LEU A 87 12.83 15.07 0.82
N LEU A 88 12.42 14.75 -0.41
CA LEU A 88 12.89 13.56 -1.13
C LEU A 88 14.06 13.92 -2.07
N ASP A 89 15.10 14.57 -1.54
CA ASP A 89 16.22 15.14 -2.32
C ASP A 89 17.57 14.45 -2.13
N ASP A 90 17.63 13.35 -1.37
CA ASP A 90 18.86 12.60 -1.11
C ASP A 90 19.39 11.79 -2.31
N GLY A 91 18.63 11.75 -3.41
CA GLY A 91 18.97 10.92 -4.56
C GLY A 91 19.01 9.42 -4.23
N ALA A 92 18.29 9.01 -3.19
CA ALA A 92 18.16 7.63 -2.76
C ALA A 92 16.78 7.08 -3.15
N PHE A 93 16.74 5.84 -3.63
CA PHE A 93 15.53 5.21 -4.12
C PHE A 93 15.41 3.76 -3.63
N ILE A 94 14.19 3.30 -3.39
CA ILE A 94 13.91 1.88 -3.14
C ILE A 94 14.32 1.09 -4.38
N GLU A 95 15.27 0.17 -4.27
CA GLU A 95 15.63 -0.74 -5.36
C GLU A 95 14.79 -2.01 -5.30
N GLN A 96 14.66 -2.59 -4.10
CA GLN A 96 14.05 -3.89 -3.89
C GLN A 96 13.55 -4.06 -2.46
N PHE A 97 12.42 -4.74 -2.25
CA PHE A 97 12.00 -5.21 -0.93
C PHE A 97 12.73 -6.50 -0.56
N LYS A 98 13.21 -6.60 0.68
CA LYS A 98 13.90 -7.79 1.19
C LYS A 98 12.89 -8.89 1.50
N VAL A 99 13.28 -10.13 1.18
CA VAL A 99 12.52 -11.33 1.51
C VAL A 99 12.40 -11.46 3.03
N ASP A 100 11.20 -11.80 3.51
CA ASP A 100 10.91 -12.04 4.93
C ASP A 100 11.23 -10.87 5.90
N HIS A 101 11.35 -9.64 5.39
CA HIS A 101 11.65 -8.44 6.18
C HIS A 101 10.49 -7.44 6.19
N LEU A 102 9.26 -7.91 6.43
CA LEU A 102 8.09 -7.07 6.61
C LEU A 102 7.49 -7.31 7.99
N ASP A 103 7.33 -6.25 8.75
CA ASP A 103 6.56 -6.20 9.98
C ASP A 103 5.42 -5.19 9.80
N LEU A 104 4.23 -5.57 10.26
CA LEU A 104 3.04 -4.72 10.17
C LEU A 104 2.53 -4.47 11.58
N GLY A 105 2.81 -3.27 12.09
CA GLY A 105 2.16 -2.76 13.28
C GLY A 105 0.77 -2.22 12.97
N ASP A 106 0.12 -1.67 14.00
CA ASP A 106 -1.23 -1.10 13.85
C ASP A 106 -1.23 0.24 13.10
N ARG A 107 -0.11 0.98 13.13
CA ARG A 107 0.01 2.32 12.51
C ARG A 107 1.19 2.47 11.55
N VAL A 108 2.11 1.52 11.54
CA VAL A 108 3.35 1.62 10.75
C VAL A 108 3.67 0.25 10.17
N ALA A 109 3.95 0.20 8.89
CA ALA A 109 4.65 -0.93 8.26
C ALA A 109 6.16 -0.66 8.34
N THR A 110 6.92 -1.63 8.81
CA THR A 110 8.38 -1.59 8.81
C THR A 110 8.88 -2.61 7.80
N VAL A 111 9.63 -2.17 6.78
CA VAL A 111 10.08 -3.05 5.71
C VAL A 111 11.57 -2.86 5.41
N GLY A 112 12.29 -3.96 5.29
CA GLY A 112 13.68 -3.96 4.84
C GLY A 112 13.75 -3.72 3.33
N VAL A 113 14.55 -2.76 2.90
CA VAL A 113 14.74 -2.45 1.48
C VAL A 113 16.22 -2.42 1.13
N THR A 114 16.52 -2.73 -0.13
CA THR A 114 17.77 -2.31 -0.76
C THR A 114 17.58 -0.90 -1.30
N VAL A 115 18.60 -0.06 -1.16
CA VAL A 115 18.65 1.32 -1.66
C VAL A 115 19.59 1.43 -2.85
N SER A 116 19.17 2.18 -3.86
CA SER A 116 19.99 2.58 -5.01
C SER A 116 20.08 4.10 -5.13
N SER A 117 21.12 4.60 -5.80
CA SER A 117 21.27 6.01 -6.17
C SER A 117 21.70 6.16 -7.63
N PRO A 118 21.50 7.33 -8.26
CA PRO A 118 22.01 7.61 -9.60
C PRO A 118 23.54 7.50 -9.62
N SER A 119 24.06 6.78 -10.60
CA SER A 119 25.51 6.61 -10.79
C SER A 119 26.15 7.93 -11.21
N SER A 120 27.18 8.36 -10.48
CA SER A 120 27.98 9.51 -10.88
C SER A 120 28.83 9.23 -12.13
N ALA A 121 29.08 7.96 -12.45
CA ALA A 121 29.91 7.54 -13.58
C ALA A 121 29.24 7.76 -14.95
N ASP A 122 27.91 7.84 -15.00
CA ASP A 122 27.14 8.01 -16.24
C ASP A 122 26.14 9.17 -16.19
N CYS A 123 26.44 10.18 -15.36
CA CYS A 123 25.57 11.34 -15.15
C CYS A 123 24.15 10.98 -14.67
N GLY A 124 24.01 9.89 -13.92
CA GLY A 124 22.76 9.43 -13.32
C GLY A 124 21.86 8.63 -14.25
N ALA A 125 22.38 8.17 -15.39
CA ALA A 125 21.63 7.37 -16.35
C ALA A 125 21.32 5.96 -15.81
N THR A 126 22.17 5.40 -14.96
CA THR A 126 21.92 4.12 -14.28
C THR A 126 21.77 4.32 -12.78
N ARG A 127 21.00 3.43 -12.14
CA ARG A 127 20.96 3.31 -10.69
C ARG A 127 21.95 2.25 -10.24
N VAL A 128 22.71 2.57 -9.19
CA VAL A 128 23.66 1.65 -8.56
C VAL A 128 23.22 1.41 -7.13
N ARG A 129 23.27 0.15 -6.70
CA ARG A 129 23.01 -0.24 -5.32
C ARG A 129 24.02 0.42 -4.38
N VAL A 130 23.51 1.14 -3.38
CA VAL A 130 24.35 1.85 -2.39
C VAL A 130 24.28 1.25 -0.99
N GLY A 131 23.25 0.46 -0.69
CA GLY A 131 23.15 -0.20 0.60
C GLY A 131 21.77 -0.79 0.89
N GLU A 132 21.47 -0.92 2.18
CA GLU A 132 20.19 -1.39 2.71
C GLU A 132 19.66 -0.40 3.74
N ALA A 133 18.34 -0.32 3.87
CA ALA A 133 17.67 0.52 4.85
C ALA A 133 16.45 -0.19 5.44
N ILE A 134 15.97 0.34 6.56
CA ILE A 134 14.64 0.02 7.10
C ILE A 134 13.73 1.19 6.77
N LEU A 135 12.71 0.94 5.99
CA LEU A 135 11.67 1.91 5.67
C LEU A 135 10.53 1.78 6.69
N ARG A 136 10.10 2.91 7.25
CA ARG A 136 8.91 3.01 8.10
C ARG A 136 7.84 3.77 7.32
N VAL A 137 6.75 3.10 6.98
CA VAL A 137 5.62 3.69 6.25
C VAL A 137 4.44 3.82 7.18
N ALA A 138 3.92 5.03 7.35
CA ALA A 138 2.68 5.24 8.09
C ALA A 138 1.52 4.54 7.38
N LEU A 139 0.73 3.78 8.14
CA LEU A 139 -0.48 3.18 7.62
C LEU A 139 -1.57 4.25 7.58
N PRO A 140 -2.22 4.44 6.43
CA PRO A 140 -3.32 5.37 6.35
C PRO A 140 -4.49 4.88 7.19
N CYS A 141 -5.11 5.80 7.91
CA CYS A 141 -6.43 5.56 8.47
C CYS A 141 -7.46 5.66 7.33
N VAL A 142 -8.32 4.65 7.19
CA VAL A 142 -9.43 4.70 6.22
C VAL A 142 -10.54 5.67 6.66
N ALA A 143 -10.63 5.93 7.97
CA ALA A 143 -11.60 6.83 8.57
C ALA A 143 -11.15 8.30 8.61
N ASP A 144 -9.86 8.59 8.37
CA ASP A 144 -9.33 9.94 8.18
C ASP A 144 -9.42 10.27 6.70
N VAL A 145 -10.37 11.13 6.35
CA VAL A 145 -10.70 11.51 4.98
C VAL A 145 -10.85 13.01 4.81
N ASP A 146 -11.03 13.80 5.88
CA ASP A 146 -11.18 15.26 5.79
C ASP A 146 -10.74 16.00 7.05
N ASP A 147 -10.14 17.18 6.87
CA ASP A 147 -9.58 18.06 7.89
C ASP A 147 -10.56 19.16 8.35
N GLY A 148 -11.86 18.98 8.08
CA GLY A 148 -12.90 19.97 8.31
C GLY A 148 -13.01 21.04 7.22
N THR A 149 -12.21 20.96 6.16
CA THR A 149 -12.33 21.86 5.00
C THR A 149 -13.33 21.37 3.94
N PHE A 150 -13.80 20.13 4.06
CA PHE A 150 -14.67 19.48 3.08
C PHE A 150 -14.03 19.35 1.70
N THR A 151 -12.70 19.14 1.66
CA THR A 151 -11.92 18.99 0.42
C THR A 151 -11.37 17.59 0.23
N GLY A 152 -11.52 16.71 1.22
CA GLY A 152 -10.91 15.38 1.22
C GLY A 152 -9.45 15.38 1.64
N THR A 153 -9.01 16.45 2.33
CA THR A 153 -7.63 16.58 2.81
C THR A 153 -7.54 15.93 4.18
N ARG A 154 -6.64 14.96 4.36
CA ARG A 154 -6.44 14.25 5.64
C ARG A 154 -5.60 15.08 6.63
N ASP A 155 -5.86 14.94 7.92
CA ASP A 155 -5.12 15.63 8.99
C ASP A 155 -4.56 14.72 10.09
N ASP A 156 -4.54 13.40 9.87
CA ASP A 156 -4.18 12.37 10.86
C ASP A 156 -5.13 12.30 12.06
N GLY A 157 -6.27 12.99 12.01
CA GLY A 157 -7.39 12.93 12.94
C GLY A 157 -8.50 12.01 12.44
N VAL A 158 -9.29 11.46 13.37
CA VAL A 158 -10.60 10.87 13.06
C VAL A 158 -11.63 11.62 13.88
N THR A 159 -12.39 12.47 13.23
CA THR A 159 -13.29 13.46 13.81
C THR A 159 -14.65 13.43 13.13
N VAL A 160 -15.63 14.18 13.65
CA VAL A 160 -16.95 14.24 13.00
C VAL A 160 -16.89 14.77 11.56
N ASP A 161 -15.88 15.57 11.23
CA ASP A 161 -15.71 16.15 9.90
C ASP A 161 -15.43 15.06 8.85
N ASP A 162 -14.62 14.06 9.21
CA ASP A 162 -14.38 12.89 8.38
C ASP A 162 -15.66 12.12 8.07
N LEU A 163 -16.49 11.86 9.09
CA LEU A 163 -17.73 11.13 8.92
C LEU A 163 -18.69 11.89 7.99
N VAL A 164 -18.80 13.21 8.17
CA VAL A 164 -19.68 14.04 7.35
C VAL A 164 -19.19 14.07 5.90
N TYR A 165 -17.89 14.21 5.67
CA TYR A 165 -17.30 14.14 4.33
C TYR A 165 -17.52 12.76 3.69
N TYR A 166 -17.25 11.68 4.41
CA TYR A 166 -17.43 10.32 3.91
C TYR A 166 -18.87 10.05 3.48
N LEU A 167 -19.85 10.44 4.29
CA LEU A 167 -21.27 10.25 3.97
C LEU A 167 -21.69 11.02 2.71
N ASP A 168 -21.10 12.19 2.44
CA ASP A 168 -21.35 12.95 1.22
C ASP A 168 -20.80 12.22 -0.02
N ILE A 169 -19.53 11.81 0.00
CA ILE A 169 -18.93 11.08 -1.13
C ILE A 169 -19.59 9.71 -1.34
N PHE A 170 -20.05 9.06 -0.27
CA PHE A 170 -20.81 7.82 -0.30
C PHE A 170 -22.17 8.01 -0.97
N ALA A 171 -22.94 9.03 -0.56
CA ALA A 171 -24.26 9.32 -1.11
C ALA A 171 -24.20 9.68 -2.62
N GLN A 172 -23.07 10.20 -3.07
CA GLN A 172 -22.79 10.49 -4.48
C GLN A 172 -22.27 9.28 -5.26
N GLY A 173 -21.91 8.17 -4.59
CA GLY A 173 -21.31 6.99 -5.20
C GLY A 173 -19.92 7.25 -5.77
N LEU A 174 -19.14 8.15 -5.15
CA LEU A 174 -17.81 8.50 -5.63
C LEU A 174 -16.80 7.39 -5.28
N PRO A 175 -15.81 7.11 -6.15
CA PRO A 175 -14.81 6.07 -5.91
C PRO A 175 -13.98 6.23 -4.62
N GLY A 176 -13.95 7.41 -4.00
CA GLY A 176 -13.31 7.61 -2.70
C GLY A 176 -14.04 6.93 -1.53
N ALA A 177 -15.30 6.53 -1.74
CA ALA A 177 -16.12 5.83 -0.75
C ALA A 177 -16.10 4.30 -0.92
N ASP A 178 -15.44 3.76 -1.95
CA ASP A 178 -15.17 2.33 -2.08
C ASP A 178 -14.01 2.01 -1.14
N VAL A 179 -14.32 1.31 -0.03
CA VAL A 179 -13.39 0.95 1.03
C VAL A 179 -13.44 -0.53 1.41
N ASP A 180 -14.48 -1.29 1.04
CA ASP A 180 -14.59 -2.73 1.33
C ASP A 180 -15.56 -3.51 0.41
N ASP A 181 -15.18 -4.75 0.08
CA ASP A 181 -15.89 -5.69 -0.80
C ASP A 181 -16.89 -6.60 -0.06
N GLY A 182 -17.37 -6.19 1.12
CA GLY A 182 -18.21 -7.01 2.01
C GLY A 182 -17.44 -8.06 2.81
N SER A 183 -16.11 -7.99 2.81
CA SER A 183 -15.27 -8.91 3.57
C SER A 183 -14.86 -8.43 4.95
N GLN A 184 -15.02 -7.14 5.21
CA GLN A 184 -14.45 -6.45 6.35
C GLN A 184 -12.92 -6.53 6.43
N THR A 185 -12.24 -6.58 5.27
CA THR A 185 -10.78 -6.61 5.19
C THR A 185 -10.18 -5.33 4.60
N GLY A 186 -11.03 -4.36 4.22
CA GLY A 186 -10.60 -3.11 3.59
C GLY A 186 -10.16 -3.31 2.14
N ARG A 187 -10.65 -4.39 1.50
CA ARG A 187 -10.36 -4.71 0.10
C ARG A 187 -11.43 -4.09 -0.77
N LEU A 188 -11.05 -3.26 -1.72
CA LEU A 188 -12.00 -2.59 -2.62
C LEU A 188 -12.56 -3.57 -3.66
N ASP A 189 -13.75 -3.27 -4.22
CA ASP A 189 -14.35 -4.04 -5.32
C ASP A 189 -14.76 -3.21 -6.55
N CYS A 190 -14.37 -1.94 -6.59
CA CYS A 190 -14.74 -0.96 -7.61
C CYS A 190 -16.22 -0.54 -7.54
N GLY A 191 -16.94 -0.89 -6.48
CA GLY A 191 -18.31 -0.50 -6.18
C GLY A 191 -18.39 0.37 -4.93
N VAL A 192 -19.41 1.23 -4.86
CA VAL A 192 -19.80 1.90 -3.61
C VAL A 192 -21.13 1.32 -3.18
N THR A 193 -21.12 0.58 -2.09
CA THR A 193 -22.21 -0.26 -1.59
C THR A 193 -22.37 -0.11 -0.08
N VAL A 194 -23.42 -0.68 0.50
CA VAL A 194 -23.62 -0.62 1.95
C VAL A 194 -22.46 -1.24 2.74
N ASP A 195 -21.74 -2.20 2.15
CA ASP A 195 -20.61 -2.87 2.79
C ASP A 195 -19.47 -1.89 3.09
N ASP A 196 -19.22 -0.94 2.17
CA ASP A 196 -18.25 0.14 2.35
C ASP A 196 -18.60 1.03 3.55
N LEU A 197 -19.87 1.44 3.65
CA LEU A 197 -20.35 2.26 4.76
C LEU A 197 -20.20 1.54 6.10
N LEU A 198 -20.55 0.25 6.15
CA LEU A 198 -20.44 -0.54 7.38
C LEU A 198 -18.97 -0.71 7.79
N PHE A 199 -18.09 -0.98 6.82
CA PHE A 199 -16.65 -1.05 7.10
C PHE A 199 -16.11 0.29 7.61
N TYR A 200 -16.43 1.39 6.94
CA TYR A 200 -15.99 2.73 7.35
C TYR A 200 -16.41 3.04 8.79
N LEU A 201 -17.68 2.81 9.16
CA LEU A 201 -18.18 3.12 10.50
C LEU A 201 -17.45 2.33 11.60
N VAL A 202 -17.12 1.05 11.37
CA VAL A 202 -16.32 0.26 12.31
C VAL A 202 -14.94 0.88 12.53
N ARG A 203 -14.31 1.38 11.45
CA ARG A 203 -12.97 2.00 11.51
C ARG A 203 -13.01 3.40 12.10
N PHE A 204 -14.09 4.13 11.85
CA PHE A 204 -14.38 5.42 12.45
C PHE A 204 -14.50 5.33 13.96
N GLU A 205 -15.33 4.41 14.47
CA GLU A 205 -15.50 4.19 15.91
C GLU A 205 -14.20 3.72 16.60
N ALA A 206 -13.36 2.98 15.87
CA ALA A 206 -12.05 2.56 16.36
C ALA A 206 -11.01 3.70 16.42
N GLY A 207 -11.26 4.83 15.76
CA GLY A 207 -10.30 5.91 15.59
C GLY A 207 -9.07 5.47 14.79
N CYS A 208 -9.31 4.65 13.75
CA CYS A 208 -8.43 3.80 12.93
C CYS A 208 -8.40 2.32 13.35
#